data_AF-A0A7W0A6R7-F1
#
_entry.id   AF-A0A7W0A6R7-F1
#
_cell.length_a   1.000
_cell.length_b   1.000
_cell.length_c   1.000
_cell.angle_alpha   90.00
_cell.angle_beta   90.00
_cell.angle_gamma   90.00
#
_symmetry.space_group_name_H-M   'P 1'
#
loop_
_entity.id
_entity.type
_entity.pdbx_description
1 polymer ?
#
loop_
_entity_poly.entity_id
_entity_poly.type
_entity_poly.pdbx_seq_one_letter_code
_entity_poly.pdbx_strand_id
1 'polypeptide(L)' 'MTENAEQQTYESATARLEEIITRLDSGEAELRETLALCVEAKQLIEFCKLELEAVSGALTELRLDELVSELEGRAETG' A
#
# COMPACT_ATOMS: atom_id res chain seq x y z
N MET A 1 17.91 -1.03 -24.90
CA MET A 1 17.42 -2.39 -24.58
C MET A 1 17.88 -2.61 -23.15
N THR A 2 17.03 -2.50 -22.13
CA THR A 2 15.66 -3.04 -22.02
C THR A 2 14.87 -2.21 -21.01
N GLU A 3 13.55 -2.17 -21.20
CA GLU A 3 12.56 -1.29 -20.57
C GLU A 3 12.69 -1.10 -19.04
N ASN A 4 12.55 0.16 -18.63
CA ASN A 4 12.19 0.57 -17.28
C ASN A 4 10.74 0.11 -17.06
N ALA A 5 10.54 -1.16 -16.76
CA ALA A 5 9.30 -1.61 -16.13
C ALA A 5 9.28 -0.93 -14.75
N GLU A 6 8.69 0.27 -14.70
CA GLU A 6 8.54 1.06 -13.49
C GLU A 6 7.97 0.14 -12.42
N GLN A 7 8.78 -0.20 -11.42
CA GLN A 7 8.35 -0.99 -10.30
C GLN A 7 7.18 -0.25 -9.66
N GLN A 8 6.00 -0.88 -9.64
CA GLN A 8 4.81 -0.28 -9.07
C GLN A 8 5.09 0.08 -7.60
N THR A 9 5.10 1.37 -7.28
CA THR A 9 5.28 1.90 -5.91
C THR A 9 3.96 2.37 -5.33
N TYR A 10 3.88 2.51 -4.00
CA TYR A 10 2.70 3.06 -3.33
C TYR A 10 2.31 4.43 -3.91
N GLU A 11 3.27 5.34 -4.08
CA GLU A 11 3.04 6.69 -4.59
C GLU A 11 2.51 6.66 -6.03
N SER A 12 3.11 5.83 -6.90
CA SER A 12 2.65 5.68 -8.29
C SER A 12 1.24 5.08 -8.35
N ALA A 13 0.93 4.13 -7.47
CA ALA A 13 -0.39 3.51 -7.38
C ALA A 13 -1.46 4.50 -6.89
N THR A 14 -1.12 5.35 -5.91
CA THR A 14 -2.02 6.42 -5.45
C THR A 14 -2.25 7.49 -6.51
N ALA A 15 -1.20 7.91 -7.23
CA ALA A 15 -1.35 8.88 -8.32
C ALA A 15 -2.26 8.33 -9.42
N ARG A 16 -2.08 7.06 -9.79
CA ARG A 16 -2.95 6.40 -10.76
C ARG A 16 -4.40 6.29 -10.27
N LEU A 17 -4.61 6.02 -8.99
CA LEU A 17 -5.95 5.96 -8.41
C LEU A 17 -6.67 7.33 -8.49
N GLU A 18 -5.95 8.44 -8.27
CA GLU A 18 -6.49 9.81 -8.42
C GLU A 18 -6.90 10.11 -9.87
N GLU A 19 -6.12 9.66 -10.85
CA GLU A 19 -6.49 9.77 -12.27
C GLU A 19 -7.77 9.00 -12.59
N ILE A 20 -7.88 7.77 -12.08
CA ILE A 20 -9.07 6.93 -12.26
C ILE A 20 -10.29 7.60 -11.64
N ILE A 21 -10.19 8.11 -10.40
CA ILE A 21 -11.28 8.84 -9.73
C ILE A 21 -11.71 10.03 -10.57
N THR A 22 -10.75 10.86 -11.02
CA THR A 22 -11.03 12.03 -11.85
C THR A 22 -11.77 11.66 -13.13
N ARG A 23 -11.38 10.54 -13.78
CA ARG A 23 -12.05 10.05 -15.00
C ARG A 23 -13.45 9.53 -14.73
N LEU A 24 -13.67 8.83 -13.62
CA LEU A 24 -14.99 8.31 -13.25
C LEU A 24 -15.94 9.44 -12.82
N ASP A 25 -15.43 10.42 -12.06
CA ASP A 25 -16.20 11.58 -11.58
C ASP A 25 -16.63 12.51 -12.71
N SER A 26 -15.90 12.52 -13.84
CA SER A 26 -16.33 13.29 -15.02
C SER A 26 -17.65 12.76 -15.61
N GLY A 27 -17.98 11.48 -15.36
CA GLY A 27 -19.18 10.83 -15.90
C GLY A 27 -19.14 10.61 -17.42
N GLU A 28 -18.01 10.88 -18.07
CA GLU A 28 -17.81 10.76 -19.52
C GLU A 28 -17.26 9.38 -19.93
N ALA A 29 -16.96 8.52 -18.96
CA ALA A 29 -16.48 7.17 -19.22
C ALA A 29 -17.63 6.26 -19.68
N GLU A 30 -17.44 5.57 -20.79
CA GLU A 30 -18.42 4.59 -21.27
C GLU A 30 -18.44 3.35 -20.36
N LEU A 31 -19.53 2.56 -20.38
CA LEU A 31 -19.70 1.41 -19.48
C LEU A 31 -18.51 0.43 -19.46
N ARG A 32 -17.92 0.15 -20.62
CA ARG A 32 -16.75 -0.75 -20.72
C ARG A 32 -15.49 -0.13 -20.13
N GLU A 33 -15.31 1.17 -20.34
CA GLU A 33 -14.20 1.95 -19.78
C GLU A 33 -14.34 2.00 -18.25
N THR A 34 -15.52 2.33 -17.74
CA THR A 34 -15.83 2.32 -16.30
C THR A 34 -15.54 0.97 -15.67
N LEU A 35 -15.91 -0.14 -16.32
CA LEU A 35 -15.59 -1.48 -15.81
C LEU A 35 -14.07 -1.71 -15.73
N ALA A 36 -13.32 -1.34 -16.77
CA ALA A 36 -11.88 -1.49 -16.80
C ALA A 36 -11.20 -0.63 -15.70
N LEU A 37 -11.60 0.63 -15.58
CA LEU A 37 -11.13 1.55 -14.55
C LEU A 37 -11.42 1.05 -13.13
N CYS A 38 -12.61 0.50 -12.88
CA CYS A 38 -12.95 -0.08 -11.58
C CYS A 38 -12.12 -1.33 -11.26
N VAL A 39 -11.82 -2.17 -12.25
CA VAL A 39 -10.96 -3.35 -12.06
C VAL A 39 -9.53 -2.92 -11.74
N GLU A 40 -9.00 -1.93 -12.47
CA GLU A 40 -7.68 -1.37 -12.23
C GLU A 40 -7.59 -0.73 -10.84
N ALA A 41 -8.54 0.13 -10.48
CA ALA A 41 -8.61 0.75 -9.17
C ALA A 41 -8.62 -0.28 -8.04
N LYS A 42 -9.37 -1.38 -8.19
CA LYS A 42 -9.37 -2.48 -7.21
C LYS A 42 -7.97 -3.08 -7.03
N GLN A 43 -7.26 -3.35 -8.13
CA GLN A 43 -5.91 -3.92 -8.06
C GLN A 43 -4.93 -2.97 -7.37
N LEU A 44 -5.03 -1.67 -7.65
CA LEU A 44 -4.21 -0.65 -7.01
C LEU A 44 -4.49 -0.54 -5.50
N ILE A 45 -5.77 -0.59 -5.09
CA ILE A 45 -6.16 -0.55 -3.67
C ILE A 45 -5.62 -1.77 -2.92
N GLU A 46 -5.73 -2.97 -3.48
CA GLU A 46 -5.18 -4.18 -2.85
C GLU A 46 -3.64 -4.10 -2.74
N PHE A 47 -2.97 -3.57 -3.76
CA PHE A 47 -1.53 -3.33 -3.70
C PHE A 47 -1.17 -2.35 -2.57
N CYS A 48 -1.82 -1.18 -2.51
CA CYS A 48 -1.57 -0.18 -1.46
C CYS A 48 -1.83 -0.74 -0.06
N LYS A 49 -2.86 -1.58 0.09
CA LYS A 49 -3.16 -2.26 1.36
C LYS A 49 -2.02 -3.17 1.79
N LEU A 50 -1.46 -3.98 0.88
CA LEU A 50 -0.35 -4.89 1.19
C LEU A 50 0.91 -4.13 1.62
N GLU A 51 1.23 -3.02 0.95
CA GLU A 51 2.35 -2.16 1.34
C GLU A 51 2.17 -1.60 2.76
N LEU A 52 0.95 -1.13 3.09
CA LEU A 52 0.64 -0.63 4.44
C LEU A 52 0.66 -1.73 5.51
N GLU A 53 0.20 -2.93 5.18
CA GLU A 53 0.26 -4.10 6.07
C GLU A 53 1.71 -4.49 6.36
N ALA A 54 2.60 -4.46 5.37
CA ALA A 54 4.02 -4.73 5.55
C ALA A 54 4.68 -3.72 6.51
N VAL A 55 4.39 -2.42 6.34
CA VAL A 55 4.89 -1.36 7.23
C VAL A 55 4.34 -1.51 8.65
N SER A 56 3.03 -1.79 8.78
CA SER A 56 2.40 -2.00 10.09
C SER A 56 2.95 -3.24 10.82
N GLY A 57 3.25 -4.30 10.08
CA GLY A 57 3.87 -5.50 10.61
C GLY A 57 5.27 -5.21 11.16
N ALA A 58 6.12 -4.56 10.37
CA ALA A 58 7.46 -4.18 10.79
C ALA A 58 7.47 -3.27 12.04
N LEU A 59 6.55 -2.32 12.12
CA LEU A 59 6.41 -1.46 13.31
C LEU A 59 5.98 -2.25 14.55
N THR A 60 5.10 -3.24 14.36
CA THR A 60 4.65 -4.10 15.46
C THR A 60 5.80 -4.96 15.99
N GLU A 61 6.62 -5.52 15.09
CA GLU A 61 7.81 -6.31 15.44
C GLU A 61 8.83 -5.47 16.22
N LEU A 62 9.16 -4.26 15.75
CA LEU A 62 10.07 -3.36 16.46
C LEU A 62 9.59 -3.07 17.90
N ARG A 63 8.29 -2.81 18.08
CA ARG A 63 7.71 -2.57 19.41
C ARG A 63 7.77 -3.80 20.31
N LEU A 64 7.68 -5.01 19.75
CA LEU A 64 7.81 -6.25 20.51
C LEU A 64 9.26 -6.44 21.00
N ASP A 65 10.25 -6.18 20.14
CA ASP A 65 11.67 -6.27 20.49
C ASP A 65 12.04 -5.30 21.63
N GLU A 66 11.54 -4.06 21.59
CA GLU A 66 11.71 -3.08 22.67
C GLU A 66 11.15 -3.60 23.99
N LEU A 67 9.94 -4.18 23.99
CA LEU A 67 9.32 -4.72 25.19
C LEU A 67 10.09 -5.93 25.76
N VAL A 68 10.61 -6.80 24.89
CA VAL A 68 11.45 -7.93 25.31
C VAL A 68 12.71 -7.42 26.01
N SER A 69 13.40 -6.44 25.42
CA SER A 69 14.61 -5.86 25.99
C SER A 69 14.35 -5.21 27.37
N GLU A 70 13.23 -4.51 27.54
CA GLU A 70 12.84 -3.95 28.85
C GLU A 70 12.58 -5.04 29.90
N LEU A 71 11.94 -6.15 29.53
CA LEU A 71 11.65 -7.25 30.44
C LEU A 71 12.92 -8.00 30.85
N GLU A 72 13.83 -8.27 29.91
CA GLU A 72 15.12 -8.91 30.18
C GLU A 72 15.99 -8.04 31.10
N GLY A 73 16.10 -6.74 30.82
CA GLY A 73 16.85 -5.81 31.67
C GLY A 73 16.30 -5.70 33.10
N ARG A 74 14.99 -5.85 33.28
CA ARG A 74 14.35 -5.91 34.61
C ARG A 74 14.59 -7.24 35.32
N ALA A 75 14.69 -8.34 34.59
CA ALA A 75 14.98 -9.66 35.16
C ALA A 75 16.44 -9.81 35.60
N GLU A 76 17.37 -9.08 34.96
CA GLU A 76 18.79 -9.09 35.30
C GLU A 76 19.16 -8.18 36.48
N THR A 77 18.29 -7.22 36.83
CA THR A 77 18.53 -6.24 37.91
C THR A 77 17.84 -6.56 39.24
N GLY A 78 17.11 -7.68 39.34
CA GLY A 78 16.43 -8.15 40.57
C GLY A 78 16.94 -9.50 41.05
#